data_AF-A0A4R8W924-F1
#
_entry.id   AF-A0A4R8W924-F1
#
_cell.length_a   1.000
_cell.length_b   1.000
_cell.length_c   1.000
_cell.angle_alpha   90.00
_cell.angle_beta   90.00
_cell.angle_gamma   90.00
#
_symmetry.space_group_name_H-M   'P 1'
#
loop_
_entity.id
_entity.type
_entity.pdbx_description
1 polymer ?
#
loop_
_entity_poly.entity_id
_entity_poly.type
_entity_poly.pdbx_seq_one_letter_code
_entity_poly.pdbx_strand_id
1 'polypeptide(L)'
;MKKWLRVRDETCRFPGCSHPAVKSDVDHTDDWAGGGRTDSDNLAHLCEPHHRLKHLSQWRVTQEPGGILLWTSPGKRSYRTDPATPMGPPRPQPPVVEPKTRKRPADDTYLVPRHRPTRQPTPPAPDNPPF
;
A
#
# COMPACT_ATOMS: atom_id res chain seq x y z
N MET A 1 4.21 -3.73 1.87
CA MET A 1 3.94 -4.89 2.75
C MET A 1 2.44 -5.21 2.87
N LYS A 2 1.62 -4.37 3.53
CA LYS A 2 0.18 -4.66 3.81
C LYS A 2 -0.66 -5.09 2.59
N LYS A 3 -0.52 -4.42 1.43
CA LYS A 3 -1.25 -4.81 0.19
C LYS A 3 -0.90 -6.22 -0.29
N TRP A 4 0.38 -6.59 -0.23
CA TRP A 4 0.84 -7.92 -0.63
C TRP A 4 0.31 -9.00 0.34
N LEU A 5 0.37 -8.74 1.64
CA LEU A 5 -0.19 -9.63 2.66
C LEU A 5 -1.70 -9.85 2.50
N ARG A 6 -2.46 -8.82 2.09
CA ARG A 6 -3.90 -8.96 1.83
C ARG A 6 -4.21 -9.95 0.72
N VAL A 7 -3.41 -9.93 -0.34
CA VAL A 7 -3.55 -10.88 -1.46
C VAL A 7 -3.12 -12.28 -1.03
N ARG A 8 -2.05 -12.40 -0.22
CA ARG A 8 -1.59 -13.70 0.27
C ARG A 8 -2.63 -14.35 1.19
N ASP A 9 -3.14 -13.56 2.14
CA ASP A 9 -3.93 -14.04 3.25
C ASP A 9 -5.41 -14.21 2.91
N GLU A 10 -5.98 -13.26 2.14
CA GLU A 10 -7.40 -13.09 1.76
C GLU A 10 -8.40 -12.98 2.91
N THR A 11 -8.26 -13.83 3.92
CA THR A 11 -9.00 -13.85 5.18
C THR A 11 -8.07 -13.85 6.38
N CYS A 12 -8.65 -13.69 7.57
CA CYS A 12 -7.99 -13.93 8.84
C CYS A 12 -7.35 -15.32 8.84
N ARG A 13 -6.10 -15.38 9.32
CA ARG A 13 -5.25 -16.57 9.23
C ARG A 13 -5.39 -17.53 10.41
N PHE A 14 -6.31 -17.24 11.34
CA PHE A 14 -6.69 -18.17 12.39
C PHE A 14 -7.49 -19.36 11.81
N PRO A 15 -7.34 -20.59 12.36
CA PRO A 15 -8.01 -21.79 11.83
C PRO A 15 -9.53 -21.61 11.68
N GLY A 16 -10.03 -21.83 10.46
CA GLY A 16 -11.46 -21.80 10.14
C GLY A 16 -12.10 -20.40 10.07
N CYS A 17 -11.33 -19.32 10.23
CA CYS A 17 -11.88 -17.97 10.15
C CYS A 17 -11.98 -17.48 8.70
N SER A 18 -13.17 -17.02 8.30
CA SER A 18 -13.43 -16.42 6.98
C SER A 18 -13.50 -14.89 6.99
N HIS A 19 -13.15 -14.24 8.11
CA HIS A 19 -13.22 -12.78 8.22
C HIS A 19 -12.26 -12.13 7.20
N PRO A 20 -12.70 -11.16 6.37
CA PRO A 20 -11.87 -10.63 5.29
C PRO A 20 -10.56 -9.98 5.78
N ALA A 21 -9.43 -10.26 5.11
CA ALA A 21 -8.13 -9.66 5.42
C ALA A 21 -8.14 -8.12 5.27
N VAL A 22 -8.96 -7.59 4.35
CA VAL A 22 -9.12 -6.14 4.17
C VAL A 22 -9.69 -5.41 5.39
N LYS A 23 -10.43 -6.14 6.24
CA LYS A 23 -11.01 -5.67 7.53
C LYS A 23 -10.22 -6.17 8.75
N SER A 24 -9.12 -6.87 8.52
CA SER A 24 -8.26 -7.44 9.56
C SER A 24 -7.03 -6.56 9.77
N ASP A 25 -6.43 -6.68 10.95
CA ASP A 25 -5.15 -6.06 11.26
C ASP A 25 -4.00 -6.96 10.84
N VAL A 26 -2.83 -6.37 10.64
CA VAL A 26 -1.58 -7.10 10.40
C VAL A 26 -0.92 -7.30 11.75
N ASP A 27 -0.79 -8.55 12.16
CA ASP A 27 -0.20 -8.96 13.42
C ASP A 27 1.16 -9.63 13.21
N HIS A 28 2.07 -9.43 14.15
CA HIS A 28 3.39 -10.04 14.15
C HIS A 28 3.35 -11.42 14.80
N THR A 29 3.92 -12.46 14.19
CA THR A 29 4.06 -13.78 14.83
C THR A 29 4.98 -13.70 16.04
N ASP A 30 6.20 -13.20 15.84
CA ASP A 30 7.14 -12.78 16.88
C ASP A 30 6.95 -11.28 17.14
N ASP A 31 6.57 -10.93 18.36
CA ASP A 31 6.21 -9.55 18.71
C ASP A 31 7.37 -8.57 18.48
N TRP A 32 7.02 -7.38 17.98
CA TRP A 32 7.99 -6.32 17.76
C TRP A 32 8.74 -5.92 19.03
N ALA A 33 8.05 -5.92 20.19
CA ALA A 33 8.67 -5.62 21.49
C ALA A 33 9.76 -6.64 21.89
N GLY A 34 9.69 -7.87 21.37
CA GLY A 34 10.71 -8.91 21.54
C GLY A 34 11.81 -8.89 20.48
N GLY A 35 11.81 -7.89 19.59
CA GLY A 35 12.75 -7.80 18.46
C GLY A 35 12.24 -8.42 17.16
N GLY A 36 10.96 -8.80 17.09
CA GLY A 36 10.34 -9.33 15.87
C GLY A 36 10.40 -8.34 14.70
N ARG A 37 10.79 -8.83 13.53
CA ARG A 37 10.95 -8.00 12.32
C ARG A 37 9.61 -7.75 11.65
N THR A 38 9.46 -6.60 10.99
CA THR A 38 8.28 -6.28 10.17
C THR A 38 8.47 -6.82 8.74
N ASP A 39 8.47 -8.15 8.62
CA ASP A 39 8.73 -8.87 7.37
C ASP A 39 7.59 -9.84 7.01
N SER A 40 7.46 -10.21 5.74
CA SER A 40 6.34 -11.04 5.26
C SER A 40 6.27 -12.42 5.90
N ASP A 41 7.41 -12.95 6.37
CA ASP A 41 7.55 -14.21 7.09
C ASP A 41 7.25 -14.09 8.59
N ASN A 42 7.05 -12.87 9.11
CA ASN A 42 6.66 -12.63 10.49
C ASN A 42 5.30 -11.90 10.62
N LEU A 43 4.60 -11.67 9.51
CA LEU A 43 3.34 -10.94 9.50
C LEU A 43 2.20 -11.78 8.94
N ALA A 44 1.00 -11.63 9.49
CA ALA A 44 -0.24 -12.24 9.00
C ALA A 44 -1.47 -11.38 9.33
N HIS A 45 -2.54 -11.50 8.54
CA HIS A 45 -3.82 -10.85 8.88
C HIS A 45 -4.57 -11.62 9.95
N LEU A 46 -4.95 -10.91 11.03
CA LEU A 46 -5.86 -11.40 12.06
C LEU A 46 -6.99 -10.40 12.29
N CYS A 47 -8.22 -10.90 12.35
CA CYS A 47 -9.34 -10.08 12.80
C CYS A 47 -9.21 -9.78 14.30
N GLU A 48 -9.81 -8.68 14.74
CA GLU A 48 -9.75 -8.20 16.13
C GLU A 48 -9.91 -9.30 17.19
N PRO A 49 -10.94 -10.20 17.15
CA PRO A 49 -11.09 -11.22 18.19
C PRO A 49 -9.94 -12.24 18.20
N HIS A 50 -9.39 -12.62 17.05
CA HIS A 50 -8.29 -13.57 16.98
C HIS A 50 -6.93 -12.94 17.27
N HIS A 51 -6.76 -11.66 16.90
CA HIS A 51 -5.61 -10.87 17.32
C HIS A 51 -5.55 -10.79 18.85
N ARG A 52 -6.68 -10.46 19.49
CA ARG A 52 -6.80 -10.45 20.95
C ARG A 52 -6.61 -11.84 21.56
N LEU A 53 -7.17 -12.89 20.95
CA LEU A 53 -7.01 -14.27 21.41
C LEU A 53 -5.53 -14.67 21.47
N LYS A 54 -4.75 -14.37 20.43
CA LYS A 54 -3.31 -14.64 20.41
C LYS A 54 -2.59 -13.96 21.58
N HIS A 55 -2.83 -12.67 21.79
CA HIS A 55 -2.12 -11.88 22.81
C HIS A 55 -2.55 -12.17 24.24
N LEU A 56 -3.84 -12.49 24.47
CA LEU A 56 -4.39 -12.61 25.82
C LEU A 56 -4.60 -14.05 26.29
N SER A 57 -4.11 -15.05 25.54
CA SER A 57 -4.28 -16.44 25.89
C SER A 57 -2.98 -17.24 25.68
N GLN A 58 -3.07 -18.57 25.84
CA GLN A 58 -1.96 -19.48 25.61
C GLN A 58 -1.93 -20.03 24.17
N TRP A 59 -2.74 -19.49 23.26
CA TRP A 59 -2.59 -19.79 21.85
C TRP A 59 -1.22 -19.33 21.37
N ARG A 60 -0.51 -20.20 20.66
CA ARG A 60 0.79 -19.90 20.06
C ARG A 60 0.69 -20.05 18.56
N VAL A 61 1.50 -19.31 17.84
CA VAL A 61 1.64 -19.43 16.41
C VAL A 61 3.11 -19.45 16.05
N THR A 62 3.50 -20.34 15.14
CA THR A 62 4.76 -20.25 14.42
C THR A 62 4.47 -20.05 12.94
N GLN A 63 5.34 -19.31 12.27
CA GLN A 63 5.19 -18.99 10.86
C GLN A 63 6.31 -19.65 10.07
N GLU A 64 5.93 -20.52 9.16
CA GLU A 64 6.83 -21.24 8.27
C GLU A 64 7.01 -20.46 6.95
N PRO A 65 8.07 -20.75 6.17
CA PRO A 65 8.26 -20.18 4.86
C PRO A 65 7.02 -20.32 3.96
N GLY A 66 6.79 -19.31 3.12
CA GLY A 66 5.61 -19.26 2.26
C GLY A 66 4.34 -18.75 2.95
N GLY A 67 4.37 -18.39 4.24
CA GLY A 67 3.21 -17.81 4.94
C GLY A 67 2.25 -18.86 5.51
N ILE A 68 2.73 -20.08 5.71
CA ILE A 68 2.02 -21.13 6.43
C ILE A 68 2.08 -20.81 7.92
N LEU A 69 0.94 -20.87 8.62
CA LEU A 69 0.89 -20.71 10.06
C LEU A 69 0.58 -22.05 10.74
N LEU A 70 1.32 -22.35 11.80
CA LEU A 70 1.07 -23.47 12.69
C LEU A 70 0.60 -22.92 14.03
N TRP A 71 -0.71 -23.01 14.26
CA TRP A 71 -1.34 -22.60 15.51
C TRP A 71 -1.35 -23.76 16.50
N THR A 72 -0.95 -23.49 17.73
CA THR A 72 -1.05 -24.44 18.84
C THR A 72 -2.05 -23.92 19.85
N SER A 73 -3.09 -24.70 20.13
CA SER A 73 -4.09 -24.35 21.15
C SER A 73 -3.54 -24.54 22.56
N PRO A 74 -4.17 -23.95 23.58
CA PRO A 74 -3.82 -24.20 24.99
C PRO A 74 -3.84 -25.69 25.36
N GLY A 75 -4.74 -26.46 24.72
CA GLY A 75 -4.82 -27.93 24.86
C GLY A 75 -3.79 -28.71 24.03
N LYS A 76 -2.75 -28.04 23.51
CA LYS A 76 -1.66 -28.62 22.70
C LYS A 76 -2.10 -29.27 21.38
N ARG A 77 -3.26 -28.88 20.84
CA ARG A 77 -3.67 -29.30 19.49
C ARG A 77 -3.06 -28.36 18.46
N SER A 78 -2.54 -28.90 17.38
CA SER A 78 -1.93 -28.13 16.29
C SER A 78 -2.90 -27.98 15.12
N TYR A 79 -2.92 -26.78 14.53
CA TYR A 79 -3.75 -26.43 13.38
C TYR A 79 -2.89 -25.72 12.36
N ARG A 80 -2.86 -26.26 11.14
CA ARG A 80 -2.17 -25.65 10.02
C ARG A 80 -3.13 -24.76 9.24
N THR A 81 -2.72 -23.55 8.92
CA THR A 81 -3.40 -22.72 7.93
C THR A 81 -2.43 -22.37 6.81
N ASP A 82 -2.83 -22.67 5.58
CA ASP A 82 -2.08 -22.37 4.35
C ASP A 82 -2.60 -21.06 3.74
N PRO A 83 -1.72 -20.19 3.20
CA PRO A 83 -2.15 -18.93 2.61
C PRO A 83 -3.12 -19.19 1.46
N ALA A 84 -4.11 -18.32 1.28
CA ALA A 84 -5.09 -18.47 0.22
C ALA A 84 -4.42 -18.39 -1.17
N THR A 85 -3.48 -17.47 -1.31
CA THR A 85 -2.62 -17.38 -2.49
C THR A 85 -1.14 -17.56 -2.08
N PRO A 86 -0.52 -18.72 -2.32
CA PRO A 86 0.90 -18.94 -2.09
C PRO A 86 1.73 -18.00 -2.98
N MET A 87 2.37 -17.02 -2.37
CA MET A 87 3.21 -16.05 -3.08
C MET A 87 4.62 -16.06 -2.50
N GLY A 88 5.63 -15.96 -3.38
CA GLY A 88 6.99 -15.67 -2.97
C GLY A 88 7.09 -14.30 -2.29
N PRO A 89 8.11 -14.07 -1.43
CA PRO A 89 8.19 -12.86 -0.62
C PRO A 89 8.08 -11.59 -1.49
N PRO A 90 7.47 -10.52 -0.96
CA PRO A 90 7.37 -9.28 -1.71
C PRO A 90 8.77 -8.79 -2.06
N ARG A 91 8.98 -8.42 -3.33
CA ARG A 91 10.22 -7.76 -3.75
C ARG A 91 10.44 -6.54 -2.84
N PRO A 92 11.68 -6.31 -2.33
CA PRO A 92 11.99 -5.10 -1.59
C PRO A 92 11.58 -3.90 -2.43
N GLN A 93 10.79 -2.99 -1.86
CA GLN A 93 10.53 -1.72 -2.52
C GLN A 93 11.85 -0.93 -2.48
N PRO A 94 12.34 -0.38 -3.61
CA PRO A 94 13.45 0.56 -3.56
C PRO A 94 13.07 1.72 -2.62
N PRO A 95 14.04 2.31 -1.90
CA PRO A 95 13.75 3.43 -1.03
C PRO A 95 12.99 4.50 -1.82
N VAL A 96 11.88 4.98 -1.27
CA VAL A 96 11.16 6.11 -1.85
C VAL A 96 12.12 7.29 -1.79
N VAL A 97 12.75 7.61 -2.92
CA VAL A 97 13.53 8.84 -3.05
C VAL A 97 12.51 9.97 -2.97
N GLU A 98 12.49 10.70 -1.86
CA GLU A 98 11.67 11.90 -1.78
C GLU A 98 12.02 12.81 -2.97
N PRO A 99 11.02 13.33 -3.71
CA PRO A 99 11.32 14.24 -4.80
C PRO A 99 12.04 15.44 -4.21
N LYS A 100 13.32 15.63 -4.56
CA LYS A 100 14.08 16.81 -4.19
C LYS A 100 13.27 18.02 -4.62
N THR A 101 12.78 18.80 -3.66
CA THR A 101 12.12 20.07 -3.92
C THR A 101 13.09 20.94 -4.70
N ARG A 102 12.96 20.96 -6.02
CA ARG A 102 13.76 21.85 -6.87
C ARG A 102 13.27 23.24 -6.52
N LYS A 103 14.07 24.03 -5.79
CA LYS A 103 13.79 25.45 -5.60
C LYS A 103 13.62 26.05 -6.99
N ARG A 104 12.39 26.43 -7.34
CA ARG A 104 12.11 27.17 -8.56
C ARG A 104 12.87 28.49 -8.42
N PRO A 105 13.81 28.84 -9.32
CA PRO A 105 14.42 30.16 -9.26
C PRO A 105 13.31 31.21 -9.34
N ALA A 106 13.39 32.24 -8.51
CA ALA A 106 12.47 33.37 -8.57
C ALA A 106 12.71 34.06 -9.91
N ASP A 107 11.82 33.83 -10.86
CA ASP A 107 11.87 34.43 -12.19
C ASP A 107 10.99 35.68 -12.17
N ASP A 108 11.55 36.84 -11.85
CA ASP A 108 10.82 38.12 -11.69
C ASP A 108 10.21 38.68 -12.99
N THR A 109 10.23 37.90 -14.07
CA THR A 109 9.77 38.26 -15.42
C THR A 109 8.26 38.58 -15.50
N TYR A 110 7.47 38.30 -14.45
CA TYR A 110 6.04 38.64 -14.39
C TYR A 110 5.75 40.13 -14.14
N LEU A 111 6.75 40.96 -13.81
CA LEU A 111 6.55 42.40 -13.61
C LEU A 111 6.54 43.23 -14.91
N VAL A 112 6.76 42.62 -16.08
CA VAL A 112 6.77 43.36 -17.35
C VAL A 112 5.33 43.60 -17.85
N PRO A 113 4.86 44.86 -17.97
CA PRO A 113 3.53 45.14 -18.51
C PRO A 113 3.48 44.74 -19.99
N ARG A 114 2.49 43.91 -20.36
CA ARG A 114 2.27 43.52 -21.77
C ARG A 114 1.77 44.72 -22.57
N HIS A 115 2.58 45.23 -23.49
CA HIS A 115 2.14 46.24 -24.47
C HIS A 115 1.06 45.63 -25.38
N ARG A 116 -0.10 46.29 -25.45
CA ARG A 116 -1.20 45.94 -26.35
C ARG A 116 -0.85 46.42 -27.76
N PRO A 117 -0.76 45.53 -28.77
CA PRO A 117 -0.49 45.97 -30.13
C PRO A 117 -1.71 46.70 -30.71
N THR A 118 -1.47 47.87 -31.30
CA THR A 118 -2.46 48.66 -32.02
C THR A 118 -2.83 47.97 -33.33
N ARG A 119 -4.13 47.72 -33.57
CA ARG A 119 -4.65 47.22 -34.85
C ARG A 119 -4.50 48.30 -35.92
N GLN A 120 -3.87 47.97 -37.04
CA GLN A 120 -3.97 48.79 -38.25
C GLN A 120 -5.33 48.54 -38.95
N PRO A 121 -5.94 49.59 -39.54
CA PRO A 121 -7.15 49.43 -40.34
C PRO A 121 -6.83 48.82 -41.71
N THR A 122 -7.69 47.90 -42.16
CA THR A 122 -7.63 47.26 -43.47
C THR A 122 -8.04 48.22 -44.60
N PRO A 123 -7.37 48.23 -45.77
CA PRO A 123 -7.80 49.01 -46.92
C PRO A 123 -9.08 48.43 -47.57
N PRO A 124 -9.92 49.27 -48.20
CA PRO A 124 -11.13 48.80 -48.88
C PRO A 124 -10.80 48.08 -50.20
N ALA A 125 -11.68 47.13 -50.56
CA ALA A 125 -11.59 46.35 -51.81
C ALA A 125 -12.01 47.20 -53.03
N PRO A 126 -11.47 46.94 -54.24
CA PRO A 126 -11.88 47.64 -55.45
C PRO A 126 -13.20 47.09 -56.00
N ASP A 127 -14.11 48.00 -56.38
CA ASP A 127 -15.32 47.69 -57.14
C ASP A 127 -14.96 47.37 -58.59
N ASN A 128 -15.49 46.28 -59.13
CA ASN A 128 -15.43 46.02 -60.56
C ASN A 128 -16.74 45.38 -61.05
N PRO A 129 -17.48 46.02 -61.96
CA PRO A 129 -18.65 45.41 -62.60
C PRO A 129 -18.27 44.83 -63.97
N PRO A 130 -19.05 43.88 -64.48
CA PRO A 130 -19.31 43.82 -65.91
C PRO A 130 -20.81 43.97 -66.19
N PHE A 131 -21.08 44.65 -67.32
CA PHE A 131 -22.34 44.79 -68.08
C PHE A 131 -23.62 44.13 -67.55
#